data_AF-A0A5Q0SIF4-F1
#
_entry.id   AF-A0A5Q0SIF4-F1
#
_cell.length_a   1.000
_cell.length_b   1.000
_cell.length_c   1.000
_cell.angle_alpha   90.00
_cell.angle_beta   90.00
_cell.angle_gamma   90.00
#
_symmetry.space_group_name_H-M   'P 1'
#
loop_
_entity.id
_entity.type
_entity.pdbx_description
1 polymer ?
#
loop_
_entity_poly.entity_id
_entity_poly.type
_entity_poly.pdbx_seq_one_letter_code
_entity_poly.pdbx_strand_id
1 'polypeptide(L)'
;METITPLFRSEKTLATFELLADLRPHTAAEIAAYIGIDDSREVYPRLKRWTSLIEIRKIGIRKNIYRLKDRVVEAVKRGLKISTKTEKVLKKAERVMRKTMGRELTDEEKVVLEFLINYYKETGKKWYEGKVEPVVQTIARVKGLDPSDVVSAILSLYQAGLIALWPDADRPKKVAVTKTLLA
;
A
#
# COMPACT_ATOMS: atom_id res chain seq x y z
N MET A 1 13.97 27.21 -1.93
CA MET A 1 14.04 25.83 -1.38
C MET A 1 13.79 24.88 -2.53
N GLU A 2 14.81 24.13 -2.97
CA GLU A 2 14.63 23.11 -4.00
C GLU A 2 13.84 21.93 -3.41
N THR A 3 12.65 21.67 -3.97
CA THR A 3 11.86 20.48 -3.67
C THR A 3 12.54 19.26 -4.26
N ILE A 4 13.46 18.64 -3.51
CA ILE A 4 14.04 17.34 -3.84
C ILE A 4 12.93 16.30 -3.68
N THR A 5 12.23 15.98 -4.76
CA THR A 5 11.39 14.78 -4.85
C THR A 5 12.27 13.69 -5.45
N PRO A 6 12.78 12.73 -4.66
CA PRO A 6 13.63 11.69 -5.22
C PRO A 6 12.79 10.79 -6.13
N LEU A 7 13.18 10.65 -7.39
CA LEU A 7 12.61 9.65 -8.28
C LEU A 7 13.24 8.28 -7.98
N PHE A 8 12.55 7.46 -7.19
CA PHE A 8 12.96 6.09 -6.90
C PHE A 8 12.58 5.16 -8.05
N ARG A 9 13.53 4.84 -8.93
CA ARG A 9 13.27 4.04 -10.15
C ARG A 9 13.41 2.51 -10.00
N SER A 10 13.92 2.04 -8.86
CA SER A 10 14.19 0.62 -8.61
C SER A 10 13.32 0.09 -7.48
N GLU A 11 12.68 -1.07 -7.68
CA GLU A 11 11.83 -1.74 -6.68
C GLU A 11 12.57 -1.96 -5.34
N LYS A 12 13.82 -2.46 -5.39
CA LYS A 12 14.65 -2.60 -4.18
C LYS A 12 14.95 -1.25 -3.51
N THR A 13 15.09 -0.18 -4.28
CA THR A 13 15.31 1.16 -3.71
C THR A 13 14.02 1.70 -3.08
N LEU A 14 12.87 1.54 -3.74
CA LEU A 14 11.56 1.89 -3.21
C LEU A 14 11.30 1.18 -1.89
N ALA A 15 11.45 -0.14 -1.85
CA ALA A 15 11.28 -0.95 -0.66
C ALA A 15 12.21 -0.51 0.48
N THR A 16 13.46 -0.17 0.17
CA THR A 16 14.40 0.36 1.18
C THR A 16 13.88 1.66 1.79
N PHE A 17 13.41 2.61 0.98
CA PHE A 17 12.92 3.91 1.47
C PHE A 17 11.54 3.83 2.11
N GLU A 18 10.71 2.85 1.74
CA GLU A 18 9.49 2.50 2.49
C GLU A 18 9.81 2.06 3.91
N LEU A 19 10.77 1.15 4.07
CA LEU A 19 11.17 0.65 5.38
C LEU A 19 11.69 1.82 6.24
N LEU A 20 12.57 2.65 5.69
CA LEU A 20 13.14 3.79 6.42
C LEU A 20 12.12 4.91 6.70
N ALA A 21 10.96 4.92 6.04
CA ALA A 21 9.87 5.85 6.30
C ALA A 21 9.05 5.51 7.58
N ASP A 22 9.30 4.35 8.20
CA ASP A 22 8.73 3.92 9.49
C ASP A 22 9.29 4.71 10.71
N LEU A 23 10.15 5.71 10.46
CA LEU A 23 10.77 6.62 11.45
C LEU A 23 11.63 5.95 12.53
N ARG A 24 11.65 4.63 12.62
CA ARG A 24 12.57 3.88 13.46
C ARG A 24 13.93 3.69 12.78
N PRO A 25 15.03 3.61 13.53
CA PRO A 25 16.31 3.20 12.99
C PRO A 25 16.32 1.70 12.65
N HIS A 26 16.99 1.33 11.55
CA HIS A 26 17.12 -0.06 11.10
C HIS A 26 18.58 -0.47 10.94
N THR A 27 18.88 -1.74 11.16
CA THR A 27 20.18 -2.35 10.91
C THR A 27 20.33 -2.78 9.45
N ALA A 28 21.58 -3.02 9.02
CA ALA A 28 21.86 -3.58 7.69
C ALA A 28 21.17 -4.94 7.47
N ALA A 29 21.10 -5.77 8.51
CA ALA A 29 20.46 -7.09 8.43
C ALA A 29 18.94 -6.97 8.21
N GLU A 30 18.27 -6.08 8.94
CA GLU A 30 16.84 -5.83 8.78
C GLU A 30 16.50 -5.30 7.38
N ILE A 31 17.31 -4.37 6.86
CA ILE A 31 17.11 -3.83 5.51
C ILE A 31 17.32 -4.92 4.46
N ALA A 32 18.39 -5.71 4.57
CA ALA A 32 18.70 -6.79 3.63
C ALA A 32 17.59 -7.85 3.60
N ALA A 33 17.09 -8.27 4.77
CA ALA A 33 15.98 -9.20 4.88
C ALA A 33 14.70 -8.65 4.25
N TYR A 34 14.40 -7.36 4.43
CA TYR A 34 13.20 -6.73 3.92
C TYR A 34 13.20 -6.55 2.38
N ILE A 35 14.36 -6.30 1.77
CA ILE A 35 14.47 -6.04 0.31
C ILE A 35 15.02 -7.21 -0.51
N GLY A 36 15.20 -8.38 0.10
CA GLY A 36 15.70 -9.59 -0.57
C GLY A 36 17.13 -9.44 -1.06
N ILE A 37 18.05 -9.15 -0.13
CA ILE A 37 19.50 -9.20 -0.35
C ILE A 37 20.06 -10.27 0.58
N ASP A 38 20.86 -11.18 0.03
CA ASP A 38 21.44 -12.30 0.78
C ASP A 38 22.57 -11.83 1.70
N ASP A 39 23.39 -10.87 1.27
CA ASP A 39 24.49 -10.32 2.06
C ASP A 39 24.21 -8.90 2.58
N SER A 40 24.02 -8.77 3.90
CA SER A 40 23.82 -7.47 4.57
C SER A 40 24.96 -6.46 4.35
N ARG A 41 26.17 -6.89 3.97
CA ARG A 41 27.29 -6.01 3.63
C ARG A 41 27.01 -5.18 2.38
N GLU A 42 26.10 -5.61 1.51
CA GLU A 42 25.68 -4.85 0.32
C GLU A 42 24.80 -3.64 0.64
N VAL A 43 24.21 -3.57 1.84
CA VAL A 43 23.31 -2.47 2.21
C VAL A 43 24.06 -1.13 2.25
N TYR A 44 25.27 -1.09 2.82
CA TYR A 44 26.05 0.14 2.91
C TYR A 44 26.45 0.70 1.53
N PRO A 45 27.06 -0.07 0.60
CA PRO A 45 27.33 0.38 -0.76
C PRO A 45 26.10 0.91 -1.51
N ARG A 46 24.91 0.33 -1.24
CA ARG A 46 23.64 0.78 -1.86
C ARG A 46 23.11 2.08 -1.25
N LEU A 47 23.29 2.28 0.06
CA LEU A 47 22.75 3.43 0.79
C LEU A 47 23.72 4.61 0.90
N LYS A 48 25.03 4.42 0.72
CA LYS A 48 26.03 5.51 0.81
C LYS A 48 25.79 6.65 -0.17
N ARG A 49 25.17 6.37 -1.33
CA ARG A 49 24.79 7.38 -2.34
C ARG A 49 23.58 8.24 -1.93
N TRP A 50 22.88 7.83 -0.89
CA TRP A 50 21.65 8.48 -0.39
C TRP A 50 21.87 9.21 0.94
N THR A 51 23.11 9.51 1.32
CA THR A 51 23.46 10.23 2.56
C THR A 51 22.88 11.63 2.66
N SER A 52 22.41 12.22 1.54
CA SER A 52 21.62 13.45 1.55
C SER A 52 20.25 13.26 2.21
N LEU A 53 19.68 12.05 2.13
CA LEU A 53 18.36 11.66 2.64
C LEU A 53 18.43 10.79 3.92
N ILE A 54 19.45 9.94 4.03
CA ILE A 54 19.60 8.93 5.08
C ILE A 54 20.71 9.36 6.04
N GLU A 55 20.45 9.20 7.33
CA GLU A 55 21.45 9.24 8.38
C GLU A 55 21.99 7.83 8.63
N ILE A 56 23.32 7.69 8.60
CA ILE A 56 24.03 6.42 8.87
C ILE A 56 24.86 6.63 10.13
N ARG A 57 24.48 5.96 11.23
CA ARG A 57 25.22 6.00 12.50
C ARG A 57 25.86 4.65 12.78
N LYS A 58 27.14 4.67 13.17
CA LYS A 58 27.83 3.47 13.63
C LYS A 58 27.56 3.28 15.12
N ILE A 59 27.01 2.12 15.49
CA ILE A 59 26.83 1.71 16.88
C ILE A 59 27.81 0.57 17.19
N GLY A 60 28.77 0.86 18.07
CA GLY A 60 29.84 -0.07 18.42
C GLY A 60 30.83 -0.34 17.28
N ILE A 61 31.44 -1.52 17.28
CA ILE A 61 32.61 -1.82 16.42
C ILE A 61 32.21 -2.14 14.97
N ARG A 62 31.04 -2.78 14.73
CA ARG A 62 30.65 -3.33 13.42
C ARG A 62 29.20 -3.13 12.97
N LYS A 63 28.37 -2.36 13.67
CA LYS A 63 26.95 -2.20 13.30
C LYS A 63 26.67 -0.80 12.77
N ASN A 64 26.13 -0.73 11.56
CA ASN A 64 25.55 0.49 11.01
C ASN A 64 24.04 0.48 11.23
N ILE A 65 23.53 1.63 11.65
CA ILE A 65 22.12 1.91 11.77
C ILE A 65 21.76 3.01 10.77
N TYR A 66 20.63 2.82 10.11
CA TYR A 66 20.12 3.67 9.05
C TYR A 66 18.77 4.24 9.45
N ARG A 67 18.57 5.54 9.25
CA ARG A 67 17.30 6.24 9.48
C ARG A 67 17.13 7.33 8.43
N LEU A 68 15.91 7.69 8.05
CA LEU A 68 15.69 8.93 7.30
C LEU A 68 16.03 10.16 8.16
N LYS A 69 16.66 11.16 7.56
CA LYS A 69 16.85 12.47 8.20
C LYS A 69 15.50 13.14 8.38
N ASP A 70 15.24 13.68 9.56
CA ASP A 70 13.93 14.27 9.92
C ASP A 70 13.46 15.31 8.90
N ARG A 71 14.38 16.16 8.40
CA ARG A 71 14.08 17.21 7.42
C ARG A 71 13.58 16.71 6.06
N VAL A 72 13.85 15.45 5.70
CA VAL A 72 13.44 14.89 4.39
C VAL A 72 12.30 13.88 4.51
N VAL A 73 11.89 13.49 5.72
CA VAL A 73 10.86 12.46 5.93
C VAL A 73 9.60 12.78 5.14
N GLU A 74 9.07 13.99 5.26
CA GLU A 74 7.83 14.38 4.60
C GLU A 74 7.99 14.48 3.08
N ALA A 75 9.15 14.92 2.58
CA ALA A 75 9.45 14.95 1.15
C ALA A 75 9.59 13.52 0.58
N VAL A 76 10.24 12.62 1.31
CA VAL A 76 10.37 11.20 0.95
C VAL A 76 9.00 10.51 1.00
N LYS A 77 8.17 10.73 2.03
CA LYS A 77 6.80 10.19 2.09
C LYS A 77 5.93 10.68 0.94
N ARG A 78 6.01 11.98 0.58
CA ARG A 78 5.30 12.55 -0.58
C ARG A 78 5.84 12.00 -1.90
N GLY A 79 7.15 11.87 -2.05
CA GLY A 79 7.82 11.29 -3.22
C GLY A 79 7.58 9.80 -3.39
N LEU A 80 7.41 9.07 -2.28
CA LEU A 80 6.96 7.67 -2.25
C LEU A 80 5.47 7.53 -2.61
N LYS A 81 4.71 8.63 -2.74
CA LYS A 81 3.32 8.69 -3.21
C LYS A 81 2.36 7.65 -2.61
N ILE A 82 2.58 7.12 -1.39
CA ILE A 82 1.67 6.18 -0.68
C ILE A 82 1.09 5.06 -1.60
N SER A 83 1.80 4.69 -2.68
CA SER A 83 1.39 3.61 -3.58
C SER A 83 1.57 2.25 -2.90
N THR A 84 2.40 2.20 -1.88
CA THR A 84 2.95 0.97 -1.31
C THR A 84 2.03 0.34 -0.27
N LYS A 85 1.14 1.12 0.38
CA LYS A 85 0.05 0.54 1.19
C LYS A 85 -1.07 -0.03 0.32
N THR A 86 -1.46 0.65 -0.75
CA THR A 86 -2.53 0.13 -1.63
C THR A 86 -2.01 -1.11 -2.38
N GLU A 87 -0.81 -1.06 -2.94
CA GLU A 87 -0.21 -2.20 -3.63
C GLU A 87 0.07 -3.39 -2.71
N LYS A 88 0.50 -3.19 -1.46
CA LYS A 88 0.60 -4.28 -0.47
C LYS A 88 -0.75 -4.90 -0.14
N VAL A 89 -1.78 -4.07 0.03
CA VAL A 89 -3.14 -4.54 0.28
C VAL A 89 -3.69 -5.27 -0.95
N LEU A 90 -3.41 -4.80 -2.16
CA LEU A 90 -3.76 -5.49 -3.41
C LEU A 90 -3.00 -6.82 -3.55
N LYS A 91 -1.68 -6.87 -3.30
CA LYS A 91 -0.92 -8.13 -3.27
C LYS A 91 -1.45 -9.10 -2.21
N LYS A 92 -1.96 -8.60 -1.08
CA LYS A 92 -2.62 -9.41 -0.05
C LYS A 92 -3.97 -9.92 -0.53
N ALA A 93 -4.77 -9.07 -1.17
CA ALA A 93 -6.03 -9.43 -1.80
C ALA A 93 -5.82 -10.50 -2.88
N GLU A 94 -4.78 -10.36 -3.70
CA GLU A 94 -4.38 -11.32 -4.74
C GLU A 94 -4.12 -12.72 -4.16
N ARG A 95 -3.37 -12.79 -3.04
CA ARG A 95 -3.11 -14.06 -2.35
C ARG A 95 -4.38 -14.69 -1.80
N VAL A 96 -5.26 -13.87 -1.22
CA VAL A 96 -6.54 -14.35 -0.68
C VAL A 96 -7.44 -14.82 -1.82
N MET A 97 -7.52 -14.09 -2.92
CA MET A 97 -8.30 -14.46 -4.10
C MET A 97 -7.80 -15.78 -4.69
N ARG A 98 -6.48 -15.92 -4.87
CA ARG A 98 -5.87 -17.18 -5.34
C ARG A 98 -6.15 -18.35 -4.40
N LYS A 99 -6.15 -18.12 -3.09
CA LYS A 99 -6.42 -19.16 -2.07
C LYS A 99 -7.90 -19.55 -1.99
N THR A 100 -8.82 -18.59 -2.15
CA THR A 100 -10.26 -18.79 -1.92
C THR A 100 -11.01 -19.17 -3.19
N MET A 101 -10.64 -18.54 -4.32
CA MET A 101 -11.34 -18.66 -5.60
C MET A 101 -10.49 -19.32 -6.69
N GLY A 102 -9.21 -19.64 -6.43
CA GLY A 102 -8.34 -20.33 -7.39
C GLY A 102 -7.90 -19.47 -8.58
N ARG A 103 -8.13 -18.15 -8.54
CA ARG A 103 -7.80 -17.21 -9.63
C ARG A 103 -7.19 -15.91 -9.10
N GLU A 104 -6.70 -15.10 -10.03
CA GLU A 104 -6.23 -13.74 -9.79
C GLU A 104 -7.39 -12.73 -9.79
N LEU A 105 -7.16 -11.54 -9.22
CA LEU A 105 -8.09 -10.41 -9.27
C LEU A 105 -8.22 -9.92 -10.72
N THR A 106 -9.46 -9.66 -11.14
CA THR A 106 -9.71 -8.94 -12.40
C THR A 106 -9.34 -7.46 -12.23
N ASP A 107 -9.23 -6.75 -13.35
CA ASP A 107 -8.85 -5.34 -13.30
C ASP A 107 -9.95 -4.47 -12.65
N GLU A 108 -11.22 -4.83 -12.85
CA GLU A 108 -12.37 -4.20 -12.21
C GLU A 108 -12.32 -4.39 -10.68
N GLU A 109 -11.99 -5.60 -10.21
CA GLU A 109 -11.86 -5.91 -8.79
C GLU A 109 -10.73 -5.11 -8.13
N LYS A 110 -9.58 -4.98 -8.82
CA LYS A 110 -8.47 -4.14 -8.35
C LYS A 110 -8.92 -2.69 -8.23
N VAL A 111 -9.58 -2.16 -9.25
CA VAL A 111 -10.06 -0.77 -9.28
C VAL A 111 -11.08 -0.49 -8.16
N VAL A 112 -11.98 -1.42 -7.88
CA VAL A 112 -12.94 -1.34 -6.77
C VAL A 112 -12.21 -1.37 -5.42
N LEU A 113 -11.26 -2.28 -5.22
CA LEU A 113 -10.48 -2.33 -3.98
C LEU A 113 -9.66 -1.06 -3.76
N GLU A 114 -9.00 -0.55 -4.80
CA GLU A 114 -8.26 0.70 -4.72
C GLU A 114 -9.14 1.87 -4.28
N PHE A 115 -10.35 1.98 -4.84
CA PHE A 115 -11.31 3.01 -4.43
C PHE A 115 -11.61 2.93 -2.94
N LEU A 116 -11.95 1.74 -2.43
CA LEU A 116 -12.33 1.54 -1.03
C LEU A 116 -11.16 1.76 -0.07
N ILE A 117 -9.95 1.32 -0.45
CA ILE A 117 -8.73 1.53 0.33
C ILE A 117 -8.41 3.02 0.42
N ASN A 118 -8.51 3.75 -0.69
CA ASN A 118 -8.22 5.18 -0.71
C ASN A 118 -9.25 5.95 0.12
N TYR A 119 -10.54 5.63 0.00
CA TYR A 119 -11.58 6.22 0.83
C TYR A 119 -11.31 6.02 2.33
N TYR A 120 -10.98 4.79 2.75
CA TYR A 120 -10.65 4.50 4.14
C TYR A 120 -9.45 5.32 4.64
N LYS A 121 -8.40 5.44 3.81
CA LYS A 121 -7.20 6.23 4.16
C LYS A 121 -7.47 7.72 4.28
N GLU A 122 -8.26 8.28 3.37
CA GLU A 122 -8.53 9.72 3.32
C GLU A 122 -9.50 10.15 4.42
N THR A 123 -10.46 9.30 4.77
CA THR A 123 -11.55 9.68 5.68
C THR A 123 -11.45 9.05 7.07
N GLY A 124 -10.65 7.99 7.23
CA GLY A 124 -10.63 7.16 8.44
C GLY A 124 -11.91 6.37 8.69
N LYS A 125 -12.92 6.49 7.81
CA LYS A 125 -14.22 5.85 7.98
C LYS A 125 -14.19 4.43 7.42
N LYS A 126 -14.58 3.46 8.26
CA LYS A 126 -14.66 2.04 7.89
C LYS A 126 -15.58 1.79 6.70
N TRP A 127 -16.76 2.41 6.70
CA TRP A 127 -17.81 2.17 5.74
C TRP A 127 -17.87 3.29 4.71
N TYR A 128 -17.82 2.92 3.45
CA TYR A 128 -18.24 3.76 2.35
C TYR A 128 -19.76 3.66 2.21
N GLU A 129 -20.43 4.80 2.20
CA GLU A 129 -21.87 4.93 1.99
C GLU A 129 -22.10 5.94 0.88
N GLY A 130 -22.87 5.55 -0.14
CA GLY A 130 -23.24 6.43 -1.23
C GLY A 130 -24.03 7.62 -0.69
N LYS A 131 -23.55 8.85 -0.92
CA LYS A 131 -24.17 10.07 -0.36
C LYS A 131 -25.40 10.51 -1.15
N VAL A 132 -25.27 10.54 -2.47
CA VAL A 132 -26.29 11.03 -3.42
C VAL A 132 -26.80 9.90 -4.30
N GLU A 133 -25.92 8.94 -4.61
CA GLU A 133 -26.18 7.81 -5.49
C GLU A 133 -25.77 6.50 -4.78
N PRO A 134 -26.34 5.35 -5.17
CA PRO A 134 -25.90 4.05 -4.68
C PRO A 134 -24.38 3.83 -4.84
N VAL A 135 -23.80 2.98 -3.98
CA VAL A 135 -22.34 2.72 -3.96
C VAL A 135 -21.82 2.29 -5.34
N VAL A 136 -22.53 1.37 -6.00
CA VAL A 136 -22.22 0.88 -7.34
C VAL A 136 -22.12 2.02 -8.34
N GLN A 137 -23.17 2.85 -8.41
CA GLN A 137 -23.28 3.99 -9.33
C GLN A 137 -22.13 4.99 -9.10
N THR A 138 -21.80 5.25 -7.83
CA THR A 138 -20.72 6.18 -7.52
C THR A 138 -19.35 5.63 -7.93
N ILE A 139 -19.07 4.35 -7.67
CA ILE A 139 -17.81 3.73 -8.07
C ILE A 139 -17.69 3.67 -9.59
N ALA A 140 -18.75 3.23 -10.28
CA ALA A 140 -18.83 3.18 -11.74
C ALA A 140 -18.49 4.54 -12.37
N ARG A 141 -19.15 5.60 -11.91
CA ARG A 141 -18.92 6.97 -12.39
C ARG A 141 -17.52 7.49 -12.09
N VAL A 142 -17.01 7.27 -10.86
CA VAL A 142 -15.68 7.78 -10.46
C VAL A 142 -14.55 7.05 -11.17
N LYS A 143 -14.74 5.77 -11.49
CA LYS A 143 -13.71 4.92 -12.08
C LYS A 143 -13.87 4.68 -13.57
N GLY A 144 -14.96 5.15 -14.18
CA GLY A 144 -15.23 4.96 -15.60
C GLY A 144 -15.52 3.49 -15.94
N LEU A 145 -16.22 2.77 -15.06
CA LEU A 145 -16.59 1.37 -15.24
C LEU A 145 -18.09 1.25 -15.50
N ASP A 146 -18.50 0.15 -16.13
CA ASP A 146 -19.92 -0.19 -16.24
C ASP A 146 -20.50 -0.61 -14.87
N PRO A 147 -21.71 -0.18 -14.51
CA PRO A 147 -22.33 -0.55 -13.23
C PRO A 147 -22.45 -2.07 -13.01
N SER A 148 -22.69 -2.84 -14.07
CA SER A 148 -22.76 -4.31 -14.01
C SER A 148 -21.43 -4.95 -13.60
N ASP A 149 -20.32 -4.38 -14.06
CA ASP A 149 -18.98 -4.87 -13.77
C ASP A 149 -18.60 -4.55 -12.33
N VAL A 150 -18.99 -3.36 -11.86
CA VAL A 150 -18.83 -2.97 -10.46
C VAL A 150 -19.65 -3.87 -9.54
N VAL A 151 -20.89 -4.22 -9.91
CA VAL A 151 -21.71 -5.19 -9.15
C VAL A 151 -20.99 -6.55 -9.09
N SER A 152 -20.53 -7.05 -10.23
CA SER A 152 -19.87 -8.36 -10.30
C SER A 152 -18.59 -8.39 -9.47
N ALA A 153 -17.78 -7.34 -9.55
CA ALA A 153 -16.57 -7.18 -8.75
C ALA A 153 -16.86 -7.12 -7.25
N ILE A 154 -17.85 -6.33 -6.82
CA ILE A 154 -18.25 -6.24 -5.41
C ILE A 154 -18.71 -7.62 -4.89
N LEU A 155 -19.57 -8.32 -5.63
CA LEU A 155 -20.05 -9.63 -5.22
C LEU A 155 -18.91 -10.65 -5.11
N SER A 156 -18.00 -10.68 -6.08
CA SER A 156 -16.88 -11.62 -6.03
C SER A 156 -15.89 -11.30 -4.90
N LEU A 157 -15.57 -10.03 -4.67
CA LEU A 157 -14.73 -9.59 -3.55
C LEU A 157 -15.39 -9.90 -2.19
N TYR A 158 -16.72 -9.80 -2.10
CA TYR A 158 -17.47 -10.16 -0.90
C TYR A 158 -17.39 -11.67 -0.63
N GLN A 159 -17.60 -12.50 -1.67
CA GLN A 159 -17.46 -13.97 -1.58
C GLN A 159 -16.06 -14.39 -1.15
N ALA A 160 -15.01 -13.69 -1.61
CA ALA A 160 -13.63 -13.92 -1.20
C ALA A 160 -13.30 -13.40 0.22
N GLY A 161 -14.24 -12.75 0.92
CA GLY A 161 -14.04 -12.18 2.25
C GLY A 161 -13.14 -10.93 2.28
N LEU A 162 -12.92 -10.30 1.13
CA LEU A 162 -12.06 -9.13 0.96
C LEU A 162 -12.77 -7.83 1.32
N ILE A 163 -14.08 -7.78 1.08
CA ILE A 163 -14.95 -6.68 1.46
C ILE A 163 -16.14 -7.18 2.27
N ALA A 164 -16.77 -6.27 3.02
CA ALA A 164 -18.00 -6.49 3.76
C ALA A 164 -19.10 -5.59 3.21
N LEU A 165 -20.32 -6.13 3.19
CA LEU A 165 -21.53 -5.47 2.73
C LEU A 165 -22.48 -5.24 3.92
N TRP A 166 -23.26 -4.16 3.89
CA TRP A 166 -24.28 -3.88 4.90
C TRP A 166 -25.46 -3.10 4.29
N PRO A 167 -26.72 -3.37 4.72
CA PRO A 167 -27.17 -4.40 5.67
C PRO A 167 -27.29 -5.80 5.06
N ASP A 168 -27.39 -5.89 3.73
CA ASP A 168 -27.61 -7.12 2.98
C ASP A 168 -26.71 -7.14 1.73
N ALA A 169 -26.32 -8.33 1.27
CA ALA A 169 -25.52 -8.56 0.08
C ALA A 169 -26.28 -8.27 -1.22
N ASP A 170 -27.61 -8.40 -1.23
CA ASP A 170 -28.44 -8.18 -2.42
C ASP A 170 -28.66 -6.70 -2.72
N ARG A 171 -28.69 -5.85 -1.68
CA ARG A 171 -28.89 -4.40 -1.80
C ARG A 171 -27.98 -3.65 -0.81
N PRO A 172 -26.65 -3.72 -0.99
CA PRO A 172 -25.72 -3.11 -0.06
C PRO A 172 -25.83 -1.59 -0.11
N LYS A 173 -26.14 -0.99 1.04
CA LYS A 173 -26.10 0.47 1.21
C LYS A 173 -24.68 0.94 1.53
N LYS A 174 -23.89 0.06 2.15
CA LYS A 174 -22.52 0.36 2.58
C LYS A 174 -21.57 -0.78 2.20
N VAL A 175 -20.35 -0.39 1.87
CA VAL A 175 -19.26 -1.32 1.52
C VAL A 175 -18.01 -0.94 2.29
N ALA A 176 -17.26 -1.92 2.78
CA ALA A 176 -16.01 -1.71 3.51
C ALA A 176 -14.97 -2.77 3.15
N VAL A 177 -13.70 -2.40 3.10
CA VAL A 177 -12.61 -3.40 3.11
C VAL A 177 -12.55 -4.10 4.46
N THR A 178 -12.36 -5.42 4.47
CA THR A 178 -12.31 -6.18 5.71
C THR A 178 -10.99 -5.94 6.47
N LYS A 179 -11.00 -6.21 7.79
CA LYS A 179 -9.77 -6.16 8.60
C LYS A 179 -8.67 -7.08 8.05
N THR A 180 -9.05 -8.17 7.37
CA THR A 180 -8.13 -9.08 6.68
C THR A 180 -7.23 -8.33 5.70
N LEU A 181 -7.73 -7.29 5.05
CA LEU A 181 -6.95 -6.45 4.14
C LEU A 181 -6.21 -5.30 4.81
N LEU A 182 -6.74 -4.77 5.91
CA LEU A 182 -6.16 -3.60 6.59
C LEU A 182 -5.07 -3.92 7.63
N ALA A 183 -4.94 -5.20 8.02
CA ALA A 183 -3.95 -5.70 8.99
C ALA A 183 -2.56 -5.94 8.38
#